data_AF-A0A1Y2GUS0-F1
#
_entry.id   AF-A0A1Y2GUS0-F1
#
_cell.length_a   1.000
_cell.length_b   1.000
_cell.length_c   1.000
_cell.angle_alpha   90.00
_cell.angle_beta   90.00
_cell.angle_gamma   90.00
#
_symmetry.space_group_name_H-M   'P 1'
#
loop_
_entity.id
_entity.type
_entity.pdbx_description
1 polymer ?
#
loop_
_entity_poly.entity_id
_entity_poly.type
_entity_poly.pdbx_seq_one_letter_code
_entity_poly.pdbx_strand_id
1 'polypeptide(L)'
;MTRSFSIVVAADLANGIGLKGVLPWRLRKDMAFFAKITSKVTVHQQQQNQNQNQNQNQNQNQNQNQNQNQNQNQNQNQNQDDGTLTVNACIMGRRTWESIPTKFRPLSSRLNIIVSRNPHYLDDKPEKDNPLVALAPSLEAALDLAASSTLTLASTSPPAQAKTSRSTALTAAGIAAGSILPAPLSIVPPVEPSSAEAGSTAATTITTTSKVNVHRIFLIGGAQLYEEGLRSIDCSHIFMTRIQSTVECDTFLPDIKESEYKLLPGPESHTFLEKYLQEPVEGGIIEEGAFKYEYTVYNRV
;
A
#
# COMPACT_ATOMS: atom_id res chain seq x y z
N MET A 1 12.11 14.26 -7.03
CA MET A 1 10.85 13.52 -7.21
C MET A 1 9.76 14.29 -6.51
N THR A 2 8.61 14.48 -7.15
CA THR A 2 7.45 15.14 -6.54
C THR A 2 6.76 14.14 -5.62
N ARG A 3 6.48 14.52 -4.36
CA ARG A 3 5.82 13.66 -3.35
C ARG A 3 4.30 13.82 -3.38
N SER A 4 3.74 14.13 -4.55
CA SER A 4 2.33 14.50 -4.64
C SER A 4 1.43 13.33 -4.30
N PHE A 5 0.41 13.60 -3.50
CA PHE A 5 -0.57 12.61 -3.07
C PHE A 5 -1.99 13.14 -3.17
N SER A 6 -2.96 12.23 -3.02
CA SER A 6 -4.38 12.56 -2.95
C SER A 6 -5.00 12.00 -1.67
N ILE A 7 -5.93 12.74 -1.08
CA ILE A 7 -6.74 12.25 0.03
C ILE A 7 -7.92 11.44 -0.53
N VAL A 8 -8.27 10.33 0.10
CA VAL A 8 -9.50 9.57 -0.19
C VAL A 8 -10.29 9.44 1.11
N VAL A 9 -11.51 9.97 1.15
CA VAL A 9 -12.32 10.00 2.37
C VAL A 9 -13.81 9.90 2.09
N ALA A 10 -14.56 9.21 2.95
CA ALA A 10 -16.01 9.31 3.02
C ALA A 10 -16.38 10.10 4.27
N ALA A 11 -17.23 11.11 4.15
CA ALA A 11 -17.76 11.84 5.30
C ALA A 11 -19.22 12.24 5.11
N ASP A 12 -19.89 12.48 6.22
CA ASP A 12 -21.28 12.95 6.26
C ASP A 12 -21.37 14.49 6.14
N LEU A 13 -22.58 15.05 6.25
CA LEU A 13 -22.79 16.50 6.15
C LEU A 13 -22.17 17.31 7.30
N ALA A 14 -21.87 16.68 8.43
CA ALA A 14 -21.22 17.28 9.60
C ALA A 14 -19.71 16.99 9.63
N ASN A 15 -19.13 16.55 8.51
CA ASN A 15 -17.74 16.09 8.40
C ASN A 15 -17.41 14.88 9.29
N GLY A 16 -18.40 14.14 9.79
CA GLY A 16 -18.20 12.90 10.52
C GLY A 16 -17.62 11.81 9.62
N ILE A 17 -16.57 11.12 10.09
CA ILE A 17 -15.86 10.06 9.35
C ILE A 17 -15.78 8.72 10.10
N GLY A 18 -16.17 8.70 11.38
CA GLY A 18 -15.99 7.53 12.22
C GLY A 18 -16.77 7.59 13.52
N LEU A 19 -17.13 6.41 14.00
CA LEU A 19 -17.72 6.19 15.31
C LEU A 19 -17.06 4.96 15.94
N LYS A 20 -16.48 5.11 17.14
CA LYS A 20 -15.84 4.04 17.91
C LYS A 20 -14.78 3.28 17.10
N GLY A 21 -14.04 4.00 16.25
CA GLY A 21 -12.98 3.46 15.42
C GLY A 21 -13.45 2.72 14.16
N VAL A 22 -14.73 2.71 13.82
CA VAL A 22 -15.26 2.10 12.59
C VAL A 22 -16.08 3.11 11.77
N LEU A 23 -16.36 2.78 10.51
CA LEU A 23 -17.27 3.57 9.68
C LEU A 23 -18.71 3.43 10.20
N PRO A 24 -19.47 4.52 10.39
CA PRO A 24 -20.84 4.48 10.92
C PRO A 24 -21.89 4.07 9.87
N TRP A 25 -21.47 3.78 8.63
CA TRP A 25 -22.30 3.32 7.53
C TRP A 25 -21.72 2.06 6.88
N ARG A 26 -22.56 1.38 6.07
CA ARG A 26 -22.16 0.25 5.23
C ARG A 26 -22.57 0.52 3.79
N LEU A 27 -21.64 1.03 3.00
CA LEU A 27 -21.84 1.40 1.59
C LEU A 27 -20.93 0.53 0.72
N ARG A 28 -21.46 -0.54 0.14
CA ARG A 28 -20.68 -1.50 -0.64
C ARG A 28 -20.19 -0.90 -1.95
N LYS A 29 -21.00 -0.06 -2.59
CA LYS A 29 -20.60 0.64 -3.83
C LYS A 29 -19.45 1.62 -3.55
N ASP A 30 -19.52 2.35 -2.44
CA ASP A 30 -18.41 3.22 -1.99
C ASP A 30 -17.13 2.42 -1.70
N MET A 31 -17.23 1.28 -1.01
CA MET A 31 -16.06 0.41 -0.79
C MET A 31 -15.47 -0.13 -2.10
N ALA A 32 -16.30 -0.42 -3.10
CA ALA A 32 -15.83 -0.79 -4.44
C ALA A 32 -15.13 0.38 -5.15
N PHE A 33 -15.67 1.59 -5.04
CA PHE A 33 -15.04 2.81 -5.54
C PHE A 33 -13.69 3.08 -4.86
N PHE A 34 -13.63 3.02 -3.52
CA PHE A 34 -12.40 3.14 -2.74
C PHE A 34 -11.34 2.12 -3.18
N ALA A 35 -11.71 0.85 -3.32
CA ALA A 35 -10.80 -0.17 -3.79
C ALA A 35 -10.30 0.13 -5.20
N LYS A 36 -11.20 0.57 -6.10
CA LYS A 36 -10.87 0.93 -7.48
C LYS A 36 -9.88 2.10 -7.52
N ILE A 37 -10.19 3.22 -6.88
CA ILE A 37 -9.38 4.44 -6.97
C ILE A 37 -8.00 4.27 -6.35
N THR A 38 -7.90 3.50 -5.26
CA THR A 38 -6.64 3.28 -4.58
C THR A 38 -5.77 2.18 -5.19
N SER A 39 -6.32 1.25 -5.99
CA SER A 39 -5.56 0.12 -6.56
C SER A 39 -5.29 0.22 -8.06
N LYS A 40 -6.06 1.00 -8.82
CA LYS A 40 -5.87 1.12 -10.27
C LYS A 40 -4.53 1.78 -10.59
N VAL A 41 -3.66 1.03 -11.26
CA VAL A 41 -2.40 1.51 -11.83
C VAL A 41 -2.61 1.70 -13.33
N THR A 42 -2.45 2.93 -13.80
CA THR A 42 -2.59 3.26 -15.22
C THR A 42 -1.20 3.37 -15.83
N VAL A 43 -0.70 2.28 -16.39
CA VAL A 43 0.60 2.30 -17.09
C VAL A 43 0.42 3.07 -18.39
N HIS A 44 1.07 4.23 -18.51
CA HIS A 44 1.21 4.88 -19.81
C HIS A 44 2.07 3.99 -20.70
N GLN A 45 1.50 3.43 -21.77
CA GLN A 45 2.28 2.86 -22.86
C GLN A 45 3.01 4.01 -23.58
N GLN A 46 4.19 4.40 -23.10
CA GLN A 46 5.08 5.34 -23.81
C GLN A 46 5.75 4.69 -25.05
N GLN A 47 5.13 3.69 -25.68
CA GLN A 47 5.68 2.95 -26.84
C GLN A 47 4.93 3.14 -28.16
N GLN A 48 3.93 4.02 -28.26
CA GLN A 48 3.26 4.26 -29.56
C GLN A 48 3.82 5.44 -30.37
N ASN A 49 4.57 6.37 -29.76
CA ASN A 49 5.08 7.57 -30.47
C ASN A 49 6.54 7.49 -30.96
N GLN A 50 7.26 6.38 -30.75
CA GLN A 50 8.58 6.18 -31.40
C GLN A 50 8.49 5.36 -32.69
N ASN A 51 7.43 4.56 -32.88
CA ASN A 51 7.25 3.75 -34.10
C ASN A 51 6.54 4.50 -35.26
N GLN A 52 5.99 5.70 -35.02
CA GLN A 52 5.44 6.52 -36.12
C GLN A 52 6.51 7.34 -36.86
N ASN A 53 7.68 7.61 -36.26
CA ASN A 53 8.77 8.36 -36.90
C ASN A 53 9.81 7.48 -37.61
N GLN A 54 9.68 6.15 -37.62
CA GLN A 54 10.50 5.26 -38.45
C GLN A 54 9.81 4.81 -39.75
N ASN A 55 8.47 4.93 -39.84
CA ASN A 55 7.71 4.54 -41.03
C ASN A 55 7.48 5.67 -42.05
N GLN A 56 8.06 6.86 -41.87
CA GLN A 56 8.03 7.92 -42.89
C GLN A 56 9.31 8.01 -43.75
N ASN A 57 10.37 7.24 -43.45
CA ASN A 57 11.60 7.23 -44.24
C ASN A 57 11.89 5.93 -45.02
N GLN A 58 10.89 5.07 -45.24
CA GLN A 58 11.02 3.90 -46.15
C GLN A 58 10.17 3.99 -47.43
N ASN A 59 9.68 5.18 -47.80
CA ASN A 59 8.97 5.37 -49.07
C ASN A 59 9.84 5.98 -50.19
N GLN A 60 11.11 5.62 -50.23
CA GLN A 60 11.95 5.77 -51.42
C GLN A 60 12.90 4.59 -51.57
N ASN A 61 12.38 3.43 -51.98
CA ASN A 61 12.91 2.67 -53.12
C ASN A 61 12.25 1.28 -53.26
N GLN A 62 11.86 1.00 -54.51
CA GLN A 62 11.73 -0.32 -55.16
C GLN A 62 10.41 -1.09 -55.01
N ASN A 63 9.55 -0.83 -56.01
CA ASN A 63 8.94 -1.88 -56.82
C ASN A 63 9.98 -2.95 -57.21
N GLN A 64 9.80 -4.19 -56.76
CA GLN A 64 9.74 -5.40 -57.59
C GLN A 64 9.66 -6.67 -56.72
N ASN A 65 8.87 -7.62 -57.21
CA ASN A 65 8.71 -9.03 -56.80
C ASN A 65 7.68 -9.37 -55.70
N GLN A 66 6.51 -9.77 -56.22
CA GLN A 66 5.58 -10.72 -55.62
C GLN A 66 6.26 -12.09 -55.46
N ASN A 67 6.23 -12.70 -54.27
CA ASN A 67 5.50 -13.93 -53.95
C ASN A 67 6.00 -14.61 -52.67
N GLN A 68 5.02 -15.15 -51.92
CA GLN A 68 5.11 -16.20 -50.88
C GLN A 68 5.75 -15.84 -49.53
N ASN A 69 4.90 -15.54 -48.54
CA ASN A 69 4.55 -16.54 -47.51
C ASN A 69 3.44 -16.03 -46.58
N GLN A 70 2.35 -16.80 -46.51
CA GLN A 70 1.39 -16.75 -45.41
C GLN A 70 1.93 -17.59 -44.24
N ASN A 71 1.56 -17.19 -43.02
CA ASN A 71 1.68 -17.93 -41.76
C ASN A 71 3.11 -18.12 -41.19
N GLN A 72 3.51 -17.24 -40.29
CA GLN A 72 3.27 -17.42 -38.85
C GLN A 72 3.83 -16.21 -38.09
N ASN A 73 2.91 -15.33 -37.67
CA ASN A 73 3.18 -14.27 -36.73
C ASN A 73 3.23 -14.87 -35.32
N GLN A 74 4.32 -15.56 -35.00
CA GLN A 74 4.65 -15.97 -33.65
C GLN A 74 6.16 -15.88 -33.48
N ASN A 75 6.67 -14.69 -33.17
CA ASN A 75 7.88 -14.59 -32.38
C ASN A 75 7.93 -13.24 -31.66
N GLN A 76 7.65 -13.33 -30.37
CA GLN A 76 8.43 -12.67 -29.32
C GLN A 76 8.36 -11.14 -29.26
N ASN A 77 7.22 -10.62 -28.81
CA ASN A 77 7.27 -9.59 -27.76
C ASN A 77 7.58 -10.29 -26.44
N GLN A 78 8.84 -10.68 -26.26
CA GLN A 78 9.38 -10.82 -24.92
C GLN A 78 9.53 -9.40 -24.37
N ASN A 79 8.48 -8.89 -23.74
CA ASN A 79 8.65 -7.80 -22.79
C ASN A 79 9.60 -8.33 -21.73
N GLN A 80 10.83 -7.80 -21.70
CA GLN A 80 11.75 -7.99 -20.60
C GLN A 80 11.08 -7.41 -19.35
N ASP A 81 10.41 -8.27 -18.60
CA ASP A 81 9.89 -7.99 -17.28
C ASP A 81 11.11 -7.86 -16.35
N ASP A 82 11.51 -6.63 -16.03
CA ASP A 82 12.67 -6.38 -15.14
C ASP A 82 12.39 -6.81 -13.67
N GLY A 83 11.21 -7.40 -13.41
CA GLY A 83 10.76 -7.82 -12.09
C GLY A 83 10.24 -6.67 -11.22
N THR A 84 10.01 -5.48 -11.78
CA THR A 84 9.46 -4.33 -11.06
C THR A 84 7.94 -4.41 -10.95
N LEU A 85 7.46 -4.59 -9.72
CA LEU A 85 6.06 -4.52 -9.36
C LEU A 85 5.63 -3.05 -9.23
N THR A 86 4.79 -2.56 -10.13
CA THR A 86 4.18 -1.22 -10.02
C THR A 86 2.87 -1.29 -9.24
N VAL A 87 2.77 -0.54 -8.14
CA VAL A 87 1.57 -0.45 -7.28
C VAL A 87 1.29 0.99 -6.88
N ASN A 88 0.10 1.27 -6.38
CA ASN A 88 -0.14 2.51 -5.64
C ASN A 88 0.23 2.35 -4.16
N ALA A 89 0.47 3.45 -3.46
CA ALA A 89 0.68 3.48 -2.02
C ALA A 89 -0.55 4.03 -1.29
N CYS A 90 -0.90 3.40 -0.17
CA CYS A 90 -1.92 3.85 0.78
C CYS A 90 -1.25 4.14 2.12
N ILE A 91 -1.21 5.40 2.49
CA ILE A 91 -0.72 5.89 3.78
C ILE A 91 -1.90 5.98 4.74
N MET A 92 -1.74 5.42 5.93
CA MET A 92 -2.78 5.45 6.95
C MET A 92 -2.21 5.47 8.37
N GLY A 93 -2.97 6.03 9.31
CA GLY A 93 -2.60 6.03 10.72
C GLY A 93 -2.83 4.66 11.35
N ARG A 94 -2.09 4.37 12.42
CA ARG A 94 -2.19 3.10 13.16
C ARG A 94 -3.62 2.71 13.57
N ARG A 95 -4.45 3.67 14.01
CA ARG A 95 -5.86 3.40 14.38
C ARG A 95 -6.72 3.00 13.17
N THR A 96 -6.51 3.64 12.02
CA THR A 96 -7.18 3.28 10.76
C THR A 96 -6.74 1.91 10.29
N TRP A 97 -5.45 1.61 10.38
CA TRP A 97 -4.94 0.27 10.10
C TRP A 97 -5.65 -0.76 10.98
N GLU A 98 -5.71 -0.52 12.30
CA GLU A 98 -6.34 -1.40 13.29
C GLU A 98 -7.85 -1.62 13.07
N SER A 99 -8.57 -0.67 12.46
CA SER A 99 -10.01 -0.78 12.20
C SER A 99 -10.35 -1.62 10.97
N ILE A 100 -9.41 -1.82 10.05
CA ILE A 100 -9.60 -2.68 8.88
C ILE A 100 -9.72 -4.13 9.35
N PRO A 101 -10.80 -4.86 9.01
CA PRO A 101 -10.94 -6.27 9.37
C PRO A 101 -9.73 -7.10 8.92
N THR A 102 -9.26 -8.04 9.74
CA THR A 102 -8.04 -8.84 9.48
C THR A 102 -8.06 -9.54 8.11
N LYS A 103 -9.23 -9.99 7.64
CA LYS A 103 -9.40 -10.59 6.30
C LYS A 103 -9.11 -9.66 5.12
N PHE A 104 -9.11 -8.35 5.34
CA PHE A 104 -8.86 -7.32 4.33
C PHE A 104 -7.56 -6.55 4.60
N ARG A 105 -6.77 -7.02 5.57
CA ARG A 105 -5.49 -6.43 5.95
C ARG A 105 -4.37 -7.39 5.54
N PRO A 106 -3.31 -6.92 4.86
CA PRO A 106 -3.18 -5.60 4.23
C PRO A 106 -4.19 -5.37 3.09
N LEU A 107 -4.38 -4.12 2.69
CA LEU A 107 -5.14 -3.81 1.48
C LEU A 107 -4.41 -4.39 0.27
N SER A 108 -5.01 -5.38 -0.39
CA SER A 108 -4.38 -6.10 -1.51
C SER A 108 -4.00 -5.17 -2.67
N SER A 109 -2.93 -5.52 -3.40
CA SER A 109 -2.45 -4.82 -4.61
C SER A 109 -2.03 -3.36 -4.39
N ARG A 110 -1.69 -2.99 -3.15
CA ARG A 110 -1.24 -1.66 -2.75
C ARG A 110 -0.07 -1.80 -1.77
N LEU A 111 0.86 -0.86 -1.82
CA LEU A 111 1.82 -0.66 -0.75
C LEU A 111 1.09 0.01 0.43
N ASN A 112 1.06 -0.63 1.59
CA ASN A 112 0.40 -0.14 2.78
C ASN A 112 1.45 0.47 3.72
N ILE A 113 1.39 1.78 3.96
CA ILE A 113 2.34 2.47 4.85
C ILE A 113 1.59 2.91 6.10
N ILE A 114 1.98 2.36 7.23
CA ILE A 114 1.35 2.61 8.52
C ILE A 114 2.14 3.69 9.24
N VAL A 115 1.49 4.79 9.60
CA VAL A 115 2.09 5.86 10.39
C VAL A 115 1.87 5.57 11.87
N SER A 116 2.96 5.39 12.60
CA SER A 116 2.97 5.11 14.04
C SER A 116 4.24 5.63 14.70
N ARG A 117 4.10 6.16 15.92
CA ARG A 117 5.25 6.57 16.75
C ARG A 117 5.96 5.40 17.41
N ASN A 118 5.35 4.21 17.42
CA ASN A 118 5.98 3.00 17.94
C ASN A 118 6.77 2.30 16.81
N PRO A 119 8.12 2.31 16.83
CA PRO A 119 8.93 1.68 15.78
C PRO A 119 8.83 0.16 15.76
N HIS A 120 8.39 -0.46 16.86
CA HIS A 120 8.23 -1.91 17.01
C HIS A 120 6.79 -2.38 16.78
N TYR A 121 5.92 -1.52 16.23
CA TYR A 121 4.48 -1.82 16.10
C TYR A 121 4.19 -3.10 15.28
N LEU A 122 5.00 -3.38 14.25
CA LEU A 122 4.83 -4.54 13.38
C LEU A 122 5.50 -5.81 13.90
N ASP A 123 6.35 -5.75 14.93
CA ASP A 123 7.20 -6.87 15.31
C ASP A 123 6.43 -8.14 15.70
N ASP A 124 5.25 -7.96 16.30
CA ASP A 124 4.36 -9.04 16.74
C ASP A 124 3.16 -9.26 15.80
N LYS A 125 3.19 -8.68 14.60
CA LYS A 125 2.06 -8.71 13.65
C LYS A 125 2.33 -9.68 12.51
N PRO A 126 1.30 -10.39 12.01
CA PRO A 126 1.48 -11.33 10.90
C PRO A 126 1.91 -10.64 9.60
N GLU A 127 1.71 -9.32 9.49
CA GLU A 127 2.11 -8.53 8.33
C GLU A 127 3.58 -8.07 8.33
N LYS A 128 4.37 -8.41 9.36
CA LYS A 128 5.78 -7.98 9.51
C LYS A 128 6.63 -8.24 8.28
N ASP A 129 6.54 -9.46 7.75
CA ASP A 129 7.35 -9.93 6.63
C ASP A 129 6.66 -9.66 5.27
N ASN A 130 5.55 -8.92 5.26
CA ASN A 130 4.85 -8.60 4.04
C ASN A 130 5.58 -7.50 3.27
N PRO A 131 6.04 -7.75 2.03
CA PRO A 131 6.80 -6.77 1.24
C PRO A 131 6.00 -5.50 0.89
N LEU A 132 4.68 -5.56 0.94
CA LEU A 132 3.78 -4.44 0.68
C LEU A 132 3.26 -3.80 1.95
N VAL A 133 3.91 -4.01 3.09
CA VAL A 133 3.60 -3.35 4.36
C VAL A 133 4.85 -2.68 4.89
N ALA A 134 4.74 -1.40 5.22
CA ALA A 134 5.82 -0.62 5.79
C ALA A 134 5.35 0.22 6.96
N LEU A 135 6.29 0.60 7.81
CA LEU A 135 6.07 1.46 8.98
C LEU A 135 6.82 2.77 8.79
N ALA A 136 6.16 3.89 9.09
CA ALA A 136 6.75 5.21 9.06
C ALA A 136 6.45 5.98 10.36
N PRO A 137 7.39 6.81 10.87
CA PRO A 137 7.19 7.57 12.11
C PRO A 137 6.30 8.81 11.96
N SER A 138 6.13 9.32 10.73
CA SER A 138 5.37 10.54 10.41
C SER A 138 4.79 10.48 9.00
N LEU A 139 3.90 11.43 8.65
CA LEU A 139 3.39 11.57 7.28
C LEU A 139 4.53 11.87 6.29
N GLU A 140 5.43 12.79 6.63
CA GLU A 140 6.57 13.14 5.77
C GLU A 140 7.46 11.93 5.47
N ALA A 141 7.81 11.14 6.50
CA ALA A 141 8.61 9.93 6.30
C ALA A 141 7.87 8.88 5.44
N ALA A 142 6.53 8.79 5.56
CA ALA A 142 5.72 7.92 4.73
C ALA A 142 5.70 8.38 3.26
N LEU A 143 5.61 9.69 3.02
CA LEU A 143 5.68 10.28 1.69
C LEU A 143 7.04 10.08 1.05
N ASP A 144 8.13 10.26 1.80
CA ASP A 144 9.50 10.02 1.33
C ASP A 144 9.72 8.55 0.98
N LEU A 145 9.22 7.63 1.83
CA LEU A 145 9.27 6.19 1.58
C LEU A 145 8.49 5.81 0.31
N ALA A 146 7.30 6.37 0.13
CA ALA A 146 6.48 6.12 -1.05
C ALA A 146 7.08 6.72 -2.34
N ALA A 147 7.73 7.88 -2.24
CA ALA A 147 8.35 8.55 -3.39
C ALA A 147 9.72 7.95 -3.77
N SER A 148 10.33 7.17 -2.87
CA SER A 148 11.61 6.52 -3.12
C SER A 148 11.46 5.42 -4.18
N SER A 149 12.17 5.55 -5.30
CA SER A 149 12.02 4.70 -6.50
C SER A 149 12.54 3.26 -6.36
N THR A 150 12.82 2.79 -5.15
CA THR A 150 13.36 1.45 -4.91
C THR A 150 13.11 1.05 -3.47
N LEU A 151 12.01 0.35 -3.19
CA LEU A 151 11.89 -0.40 -1.94
C LEU A 151 12.52 -1.76 -2.15
N THR A 152 13.59 -2.05 -1.41
CA THR A 152 14.26 -3.35 -1.43
C THR A 152 13.46 -4.33 -0.59
N LEU A 153 12.86 -5.32 -1.25
CA LEU A 153 12.13 -6.39 -0.58
C LEU A 153 13.12 -7.45 -0.09
N ALA A 154 13.28 -7.58 1.23
CA ALA A 154 13.96 -8.73 1.82
C ALA A 154 12.89 -9.78 2.19
N SER A 155 12.87 -10.90 1.47
CA SER A 155 12.13 -12.10 1.87
C SER A 155 13.14 -13.09 2.45
N THR A 156 13.02 -13.40 3.74
CA THR A 156 13.75 -14.54 4.33
C THR A 156 12.80 -15.73 4.34
N SER A 157 13.12 -16.75 3.53
CA SER A 157 12.46 -18.05 3.64
C SER A 157 13.04 -18.82 4.83
N PRO A 158 12.22 -19.40 5.71
CA PRO A 158 12.73 -20.24 6.79
C PRO A 158 13.17 -21.62 6.25
N PRO A 159 14.25 -22.22 6.79
CA PRO A 159 14.68 -23.55 6.40
C PRO A 159 13.67 -24.60 6.85
N ALA A 160 13.37 -25.55 5.95
CA ALA A 160 12.45 -26.66 6.17
C ALA A 160 12.87 -27.49 7.40
N GLN A 161 12.01 -27.55 8.43
CA GLN A 161 12.21 -28.44 9.57
C GLN A 161 11.81 -29.88 9.23
N ALA A 162 12.80 -30.76 9.24
CA ALA A 162 12.63 -32.20 9.17
C ALA A 162 11.91 -32.72 10.43
N LYS A 163 10.76 -33.39 10.23
CA LYS A 163 10.05 -34.12 11.27
C LYS A 163 10.85 -35.37 11.67
N THR A 164 11.19 -35.51 12.94
CA THR A 164 11.50 -36.83 13.52
C THR A 164 10.69 -37.04 14.80
N SER A 165 9.90 -38.10 14.75
CA SER A 165 9.05 -38.62 15.80
C SER A 165 9.86 -39.40 16.83
N ARG A 166 9.53 -39.27 18.13
CA ARG A 166 9.56 -40.43 19.04
C ARG A 166 8.73 -40.22 20.31
N SER A 167 7.93 -41.24 20.58
CA SER A 167 7.11 -41.52 21.77
C SER A 167 7.96 -42.22 22.84
N THR A 168 7.78 -41.96 24.14
CA THR A 168 7.33 -42.92 25.19
C THR A 168 7.43 -42.38 26.63
N ALA A 169 6.30 -42.45 27.35
CA ALA A 169 6.04 -43.02 28.69
C ALA A 169 6.90 -42.70 29.97
N LEU A 170 6.16 -42.24 31.00
CA LEU A 170 6.08 -42.71 32.41
C LEU A 170 7.36 -42.86 33.28
N THR A 171 7.41 -42.19 34.45
CA THR A 171 7.15 -42.78 35.81
C THR A 171 7.64 -41.83 36.94
N ALA A 172 6.92 -41.93 38.07
CA ALA A 172 6.93 -41.22 39.35
C ALA A 172 8.26 -40.94 40.09
N ALA A 173 8.26 -39.88 40.92
CA ALA A 173 8.27 -39.97 42.39
C ALA A 173 8.35 -38.56 43.02
N GLY A 174 7.44 -38.27 43.96
CA GLY A 174 7.49 -37.09 44.81
C GLY A 174 8.06 -37.43 46.19
N ILE A 175 8.93 -36.57 46.73
CA ILE A 175 9.18 -36.42 48.16
C ILE A 175 9.39 -34.92 48.43
N ALA A 176 8.82 -34.48 49.55
CA ALA A 176 8.65 -33.11 49.98
C ALA A 176 9.79 -32.58 50.88
N ALA A 177 9.73 -31.25 51.07
CA ALA A 177 10.08 -30.47 52.25
C ALA A 177 11.53 -30.00 52.47
N GLY A 178 11.67 -28.70 52.78
CA GLY A 178 12.79 -28.14 53.53
C GLY A 178 13.24 -26.75 53.10
N SER A 179 12.74 -25.71 53.77
CA SER A 179 13.18 -24.30 53.71
C SER A 179 14.69 -24.08 53.93
N ILE A 180 15.22 -22.94 53.45
CA ILE A 180 16.01 -21.91 54.18
C ILE A 180 16.83 -21.03 53.19
N LEU A 181 16.72 -19.70 53.34
CA LEU A 181 17.53 -18.60 52.73
C LEU A 181 18.90 -18.43 53.45
N PRO A 182 19.84 -17.49 53.15
CA PRO A 182 20.05 -16.55 52.01
C PRO A 182 21.51 -16.56 51.44
N ALA A 183 21.78 -15.61 50.52
CA ALA A 183 23.03 -15.08 49.88
C ALA A 183 24.36 -15.08 50.71
N PRO A 184 25.59 -14.73 50.20
CA PRO A 184 25.90 -13.84 49.04
C PRO A 184 27.21 -14.09 48.21
N LEU A 185 27.38 -13.25 47.17
CA LEU A 185 28.61 -12.65 46.58
C LEU A 185 29.89 -13.49 46.38
N SER A 186 30.36 -13.65 45.13
CA SER A 186 31.75 -13.33 44.74
C SER A 186 32.12 -13.64 43.28
N ILE A 187 32.70 -12.62 42.63
CA ILE A 187 33.99 -12.62 41.91
C ILE A 187 34.06 -13.29 40.50
N VAL A 188 34.28 -12.41 39.53
CA VAL A 188 34.81 -12.59 38.16
C VAL A 188 36.27 -13.09 38.22
N PRO A 189 36.78 -13.90 37.27
CA PRO A 189 37.68 -13.36 36.25
C PRO A 189 37.53 -13.94 34.82
N PRO A 190 38.21 -13.32 33.82
CA PRO A 190 37.98 -13.48 32.38
C PRO A 190 38.99 -14.40 31.70
N VAL A 191 38.64 -15.05 30.58
CA VAL A 191 39.60 -15.67 29.66
C VAL A 191 39.06 -15.63 28.21
N GLU A 192 39.61 -14.73 27.40
CA GLU A 192 39.73 -14.83 25.93
C GLU A 192 40.79 -15.90 25.55
N PRO A 193 41.19 -16.10 24.28
CA PRO A 193 40.43 -16.44 23.07
C PRO A 193 41.03 -17.71 22.42
N SER A 194 40.37 -18.34 21.44
CA SER A 194 41.07 -19.26 20.54
C SER A 194 40.33 -19.45 19.22
N SER A 195 40.91 -18.81 18.20
CA SER A 195 40.94 -19.13 16.78
C SER A 195 40.59 -20.57 16.34
N ALA A 196 39.83 -20.67 15.25
CA ALA A 196 40.12 -21.58 14.14
C ALA A 196 39.41 -21.11 12.86
N GLU A 197 40.19 -20.87 11.81
CA GLU A 197 39.75 -20.59 10.44
C GLU A 197 39.33 -21.87 9.69
N ALA A 198 38.66 -21.62 8.55
CA ALA A 198 38.66 -22.38 7.29
C ALA A 198 37.39 -23.17 6.95
N GLY A 199 36.80 -22.85 5.79
CA GLY A 199 35.86 -23.74 5.11
C GLY A 199 34.82 -23.05 4.23
N SER A 200 35.25 -22.62 3.05
CA SER A 200 34.42 -22.20 1.92
C SER A 200 33.18 -23.07 1.66
N THR A 201 32.00 -22.46 1.59
CA THR A 201 31.03 -22.69 0.50
C THR A 201 30.16 -21.45 0.34
N ALA A 202 30.41 -20.69 -0.73
CA ALA A 202 29.51 -19.65 -1.20
C ALA A 202 28.19 -20.29 -1.65
N ALA A 203 27.19 -20.28 -0.77
CA ALA A 203 25.81 -20.43 -1.20
C ALA A 203 25.38 -19.09 -1.80
N THR A 204 25.54 -18.96 -3.11
CA THR A 204 24.91 -17.90 -3.90
C THR A 204 23.40 -18.01 -3.69
N THR A 205 22.90 -17.29 -2.69
CA THR A 205 21.48 -17.08 -2.49
C THR A 205 21.06 -16.15 -3.61
N ILE A 206 20.37 -16.69 -4.61
CA ILE A 206 19.74 -15.89 -5.65
C ILE A 206 18.58 -15.17 -4.95
N THR A 207 18.86 -13.99 -4.39
CA THR A 207 17.84 -13.07 -3.90
C THR A 207 17.14 -12.50 -5.12
N THR A 208 15.97 -13.04 -5.47
CA THR A 208 15.11 -12.42 -6.49
C THR A 208 14.53 -11.14 -5.89
N THR A 209 15.29 -10.05 -5.94
CA THR A 209 14.87 -8.72 -5.48
C THR A 209 13.82 -8.17 -6.45
N SER A 210 12.54 -8.40 -6.16
CA SER A 210 11.46 -7.71 -6.87
C SER A 210 11.47 -6.25 -6.43
N LYS A 211 11.70 -5.34 -7.39
CA LYS A 211 11.70 -3.89 -7.16
C LYS A 211 10.24 -3.42 -7.09
N VAL A 212 9.87 -2.57 -6.13
CA VAL A 212 8.53 -1.96 -6.10
C VAL A 212 8.60 -0.54 -6.63
N ASN A 213 7.74 -0.20 -7.59
CA ASN A 213 7.54 1.15 -8.10
C ASN A 213 6.18 1.68 -7.62
N VAL A 214 6.17 2.88 -7.04
CA VAL A 214 4.93 3.52 -6.60
C VAL A 214 4.41 4.45 -7.70
N HIS A 215 3.21 4.15 -8.20
CA HIS A 215 2.56 4.93 -9.27
C HIS A 215 1.85 6.19 -8.74
N ARG A 216 1.04 6.04 -7.68
CA ARG A 216 0.28 7.11 -7.02
C ARG A 216 0.28 6.91 -5.51
N ILE A 217 0.17 8.00 -4.76
CA ILE A 217 0.14 8.00 -3.30
C ILE A 217 -1.24 8.48 -2.83
N PHE A 218 -1.87 7.69 -1.96
CA PHE A 218 -3.16 8.00 -1.36
C PHE A 218 -3.04 8.10 0.16
N LEU A 219 -3.58 9.16 0.73
CA LEU A 219 -3.77 9.30 2.17
C LEU A 219 -5.21 8.91 2.50
N ILE A 220 -5.38 7.83 3.27
CA ILE A 220 -6.70 7.23 3.54
C ILE A 220 -7.12 7.39 5.02
N GLY A 221 -6.48 8.32 5.73
CA GLY A 221 -6.86 8.76 7.07
C GLY A 221 -6.06 8.15 8.21
N GLY A 222 -6.47 8.32 9.47
CA GLY A 222 -7.69 9.00 9.95
C GLY A 222 -7.51 10.50 10.22
N ALA A 223 -8.38 11.06 11.05
CA ALA A 223 -8.51 12.51 11.32
C ALA A 223 -7.18 13.26 11.50
N GLN A 224 -6.28 12.75 12.34
CA GLN A 224 -4.97 13.38 12.60
C GLN A 224 -4.10 13.48 11.34
N LEU A 225 -4.07 12.41 10.54
CA LEU A 225 -3.32 12.44 9.29
C LEU A 225 -4.01 13.27 8.22
N TYR A 226 -5.35 13.26 8.16
CA TYR A 226 -6.07 14.17 7.27
C TYR A 226 -5.77 15.63 7.60
N GLU A 227 -5.67 16.00 8.88
CA GLU A 227 -5.31 17.35 9.29
C GLU A 227 -3.91 17.75 8.80
N GLU A 228 -2.94 16.86 8.94
CA GLU A 228 -1.58 17.08 8.43
C GLU A 228 -1.55 17.12 6.90
N GLY A 229 -2.27 16.20 6.24
CA GLY A 229 -2.33 16.07 4.80
C GLY A 229 -2.99 17.24 4.10
N LEU A 230 -4.10 17.77 4.65
CA LEU A 230 -4.78 18.96 4.14
C LEU A 230 -3.89 20.20 4.20
N ARG A 231 -3.02 20.32 5.22
CA ARG A 231 -2.06 21.42 5.33
C ARG A 231 -0.86 21.29 4.38
N SER A 232 -0.53 20.07 3.96
CA SER A 232 0.65 19.82 3.13
C SER A 232 0.46 20.33 1.71
N ILE A 233 1.45 21.04 1.18
CA ILE A 233 1.47 21.51 -0.22
C ILE A 233 1.49 20.38 -1.26
N ASP A 234 1.91 19.19 -0.85
CA ASP A 234 2.01 18.02 -1.72
C ASP A 234 0.63 17.38 -2.01
N CYS A 235 -0.40 17.71 -1.22
CA CYS A 235 -1.77 17.23 -1.45
C CYS A 235 -2.43 17.95 -2.62
N SER A 236 -2.61 17.22 -3.73
CA SER A 236 -3.13 17.77 -5.00
C SER A 236 -4.65 17.69 -5.13
N HIS A 237 -5.24 16.60 -4.64
CA HIS A 237 -6.66 16.30 -4.79
C HIS A 237 -7.25 15.71 -3.50
N ILE A 238 -8.55 15.93 -3.30
CA ILE A 238 -9.35 15.22 -2.29
C ILE A 238 -10.47 14.51 -3.03
N PHE A 239 -10.44 13.18 -3.04
CA PHE A 239 -11.50 12.32 -3.52
C PHE A 239 -12.45 12.03 -2.37
N MET A 240 -13.64 12.62 -2.42
CA MET A 240 -14.57 12.59 -1.31
C MET A 240 -15.87 11.89 -1.69
N THR A 241 -16.27 10.90 -0.91
CA THR A 241 -17.66 10.41 -0.91
C THR A 241 -18.45 11.29 0.04
N ARG A 242 -19.33 12.14 -0.50
CA ARG A 242 -20.19 13.01 0.32
C ARG A 242 -21.51 12.32 0.62
N ILE A 243 -21.69 11.91 1.87
CA ILE A 243 -22.93 11.29 2.34
C ILE A 243 -23.92 12.38 2.74
N GLN A 244 -25.10 12.37 2.13
CA GLN A 244 -26.18 13.33 2.31
C GLN A 244 -27.05 12.99 3.52
N SER A 245 -26.40 12.71 4.64
CA SER A 245 -27.04 12.45 5.93
C SER A 245 -26.12 13.00 7.03
N THR A 246 -26.64 13.09 8.24
CA THR A 246 -25.84 13.33 9.44
C THR A 246 -26.02 12.13 10.35
N VAL A 247 -24.92 11.47 10.68
CA VAL A 247 -24.90 10.27 11.52
C VAL A 247 -24.09 10.53 12.78
N GLU A 248 -24.35 9.77 13.83
CA GLU A 248 -23.55 9.87 15.05
C GLU A 248 -22.07 9.54 14.75
N CYS A 249 -21.19 10.49 15.03
CA CYS A 249 -19.75 10.37 14.84
C CYS A 249 -19.01 10.89 16.07
N ASP A 250 -17.86 10.29 16.38
CA ASP A 250 -16.90 10.77 17.38
C ASP A 250 -15.58 11.25 16.77
N THR A 251 -15.41 11.01 15.47
CA THR A 251 -14.22 11.34 14.70
C THR A 251 -14.65 12.11 13.46
N PHE A 252 -14.02 13.27 13.23
CA PHE A 252 -14.41 14.22 12.20
C PHE A 252 -13.23 14.53 11.27
N LEU A 253 -13.53 14.77 10.00
CA LEU A 253 -12.61 15.34 9.02
C LEU A 253 -12.42 16.83 9.35
N PRO A 254 -11.17 17.34 9.36
CA PRO A 254 -10.93 18.77 9.51
C PRO A 254 -11.54 19.58 8.36
N ASP A 255 -11.85 20.84 8.62
CA ASP A 255 -12.47 21.70 7.62
C ASP A 255 -11.54 21.90 6.40
N ILE A 256 -12.10 21.65 5.22
CA ILE A 256 -11.44 21.91 3.95
C ILE A 256 -11.60 23.40 3.64
N LYS A 257 -10.50 24.14 3.65
CA LYS A 257 -10.52 25.58 3.37
C LYS A 257 -10.67 25.86 1.89
N GLU A 258 -11.66 26.66 1.52
CA GLU A 258 -11.90 27.10 0.13
C GLU A 258 -10.73 27.91 -0.47
N SER A 259 -9.91 28.53 0.38
CA SER A 259 -8.69 29.23 -0.02
C SER A 259 -7.58 28.28 -0.50
N GLU A 260 -7.61 27.02 -0.07
CA GLU A 260 -6.59 26.01 -0.38
C GLU A 260 -7.12 24.96 -1.36
N TYR A 261 -8.43 24.67 -1.33
CA TYR A 261 -9.08 23.66 -2.16
C TYR A 261 -10.42 24.14 -2.70
N LYS A 262 -10.65 23.94 -3.99
CA LYS A 262 -11.94 24.20 -4.65
C LYS A 262 -12.65 22.90 -4.99
N LEU A 263 -13.91 22.80 -4.57
CA LEU A 263 -14.81 21.75 -5.02
C LEU A 263 -15.09 21.90 -6.51
N LEU A 264 -14.87 20.83 -7.27
CA LEU A 264 -15.33 20.77 -8.66
C LEU A 264 -16.85 20.56 -8.69
N PRO A 265 -17.61 21.30 -9.53
CA PRO A 265 -19.03 21.04 -9.76
C PRO A 265 -19.30 19.55 -10.02
N GLY A 266 -20.46 19.03 -9.61
CA GLY A 266 -20.78 17.59 -9.70
C GLY A 266 -20.47 16.95 -11.07
N PRO A 267 -20.90 17.53 -12.21
CA PRO A 267 -20.56 17.00 -13.53
C PRO A 267 -19.06 16.99 -13.85
N GLU A 268 -18.32 18.00 -13.35
CA GLU A 268 -16.87 18.10 -13.53
C GLU A 268 -16.13 17.11 -12.63
N SER A 269 -16.57 16.93 -11.38
CA SER A 269 -16.07 15.87 -10.47
C SER A 269 -16.20 14.49 -11.12
N HIS A 270 -17.38 14.19 -11.67
CA HIS A 270 -17.64 12.92 -12.35
C HIS A 270 -16.72 12.75 -13.59
N THR A 271 -16.67 13.74 -14.48
CA THR A 271 -15.80 13.73 -15.66
C THR A 271 -14.33 13.55 -15.29
N PHE A 272 -13.90 14.21 -14.20
CA PHE A 272 -12.55 14.09 -13.67
C PHE A 272 -12.25 12.66 -13.24
N LEU A 273 -13.13 12.04 -12.45
CA LEU A 273 -12.95 10.68 -11.93
C LEU A 273 -12.87 9.64 -13.06
N GLU A 274 -13.74 9.74 -14.06
CA GLU A 274 -13.71 8.85 -15.22
C GLU A 274 -12.39 8.96 -15.99
N LYS A 275 -11.93 10.19 -16.24
CA LYS A 275 -10.63 10.43 -16.87
C LYS A 275 -9.47 9.93 -16.01
N TYR A 276 -9.53 10.13 -14.70
CA TYR A 276 -8.50 9.74 -13.75
C TYR A 276 -8.33 8.21 -13.65
N LEU A 277 -9.44 7.47 -13.76
CA LEU A 277 -9.49 6.00 -13.69
C LEU A 277 -9.44 5.32 -15.06
N GLN A 278 -9.69 6.06 -16.14
CA GLN A 278 -9.87 5.54 -17.51
C GLN A 278 -10.98 4.47 -17.59
N GLU A 279 -12.02 4.64 -16.79
CA GLU A 279 -13.16 3.75 -16.69
C GLU A 279 -14.41 4.54 -16.30
N PRO A 280 -15.62 4.02 -16.63
CA PRO A 280 -16.86 4.59 -16.12
C PRO A 280 -16.92 4.58 -14.58
N VAL A 281 -17.47 5.65 -14.04
CA VAL A 281 -17.73 5.84 -12.60
C VAL A 281 -19.21 6.14 -12.42
N GLU A 282 -19.84 5.65 -11.36
CA GLU A 282 -21.24 6.02 -11.09
C GLU A 282 -21.28 7.53 -10.76
N GLY A 283 -22.04 8.31 -11.54
CA GLY A 283 -22.16 9.76 -11.41
C GLY A 283 -23.47 10.18 -10.74
N GLY A 284 -23.50 11.42 -10.23
CA GLY A 284 -24.67 11.97 -9.55
C GLY A 284 -24.92 11.35 -8.17
N ILE A 285 -26.18 11.42 -7.72
CA ILE A 285 -26.57 10.89 -6.41
C ILE A 285 -26.78 9.39 -6.50
N ILE A 286 -25.99 8.66 -5.72
CA ILE A 286 -26.04 7.21 -5.55
C ILE A 286 -26.88 6.92 -4.32
N GLU A 287 -27.90 6.09 -4.49
CA GLU A 287 -28.74 5.60 -3.40
C GLU A 287 -28.31 4.18 -3.02
N GLU A 288 -27.96 3.96 -1.75
CA GLU A 288 -27.66 2.64 -1.19
C GLU A 288 -28.34 2.49 0.17
N GLY A 289 -29.48 1.78 0.19
CA GLY A 289 -30.29 1.61 1.39
C GLY A 289 -30.87 2.94 1.87
N ALA A 290 -30.57 3.32 3.11
CA ALA A 290 -31.04 4.58 3.70
C ALA A 290 -30.13 5.78 3.38
N PHE A 291 -29.01 5.56 2.70
CA PHE A 291 -28.01 6.58 2.43
C PHE A 291 -28.08 7.04 0.97
N LYS A 292 -27.95 8.34 0.80
CA LYS A 292 -27.68 8.98 -0.50
C LYS A 292 -26.31 9.61 -0.42
N TYR A 293 -25.52 9.50 -1.47
CA TYR A 293 -24.19 10.08 -1.51
C TYR A 293 -23.73 10.33 -2.93
N GLU A 294 -22.68 11.12 -3.11
CA GLU A 294 -22.05 11.37 -4.41
C GLU A 294 -20.54 11.36 -4.27
N TYR A 295 -19.84 11.06 -5.37
CA TYR A 295 -18.38 11.18 -5.44
C TYR A 295 -18.02 12.59 -5.92
N THR A 296 -17.31 13.34 -5.09
CA THR A 296 -16.84 14.69 -5.39
C THR A 296 -15.32 14.77 -5.38
N VAL A 297 -14.80 15.76 -6.10
CA VAL A 297 -13.36 16.02 -6.19
C VAL A 297 -13.10 17.46 -5.78
N TYR A 298 -12.14 17.65 -4.88
CA TYR A 298 -11.56 18.97 -4.62
C TYR A 298 -10.18 19.04 -5.25
N ASN A 299 -9.91 20.13 -5.96
CA ASN A 299 -8.59 20.45 -6.48
C ASN A 299 -7.92 21.48 -5.59
N ARG A 300 -6.62 21.32 -5.36
CA ARG A 300 -5.82 22.38 -4.75
C ARG A 300 -5.83 23.64 -5.63
N VAL A 301 -5.91 24.82 -5.00
CA VAL A 301 -5.84 26.15 -5.64
C VAL A 301 -4.43 26.70 -5.60
#